data_AF-A0A8H5FBI4-F1
#
_entry.id   AF-A0A8H5FBI4-F1
#
_cell.length_a   1.000
_cell.length_b   1.000
_cell.length_c   1.000
_cell.angle_alpha   90.00
_cell.angle_beta   90.00
_cell.angle_gamma   90.00
#
_symmetry.space_group_name_H-M   'P 1'
#
loop_
_entity.id
_entity.type
_entity.pdbx_description
1 polymer ?
#
loop_
_entity_poly.entity_id
_entity_poly.type
_entity_poly.pdbx_seq_one_letter_code
_entity_poly.pdbx_strand_id
1 'polypeptide(L)' 'MPAKKRCQSNIGNADQCNSAALRIVGECPHCRAQFCGAHRLPEHHACRNLEDCRQQAFERNKNKLESERTVASKMATA' A
#
# COMPACT_ATOMS: atom_id res chain seq x y z
N MET A 1 32.21 1.01 -0.28
CA MET A 1 31.03 0.12 -0.12
C MET A 1 29.82 0.99 0.23
N PRO A 2 28.68 0.92 -0.48
CA PRO A 2 27.52 1.74 -0.15
C PRO A 2 26.99 1.39 1.25
N ALA A 3 26.61 2.40 2.02
CA ALA A 3 26.11 2.23 3.38
C ALA A 3 24.89 1.28 3.39
N LYS A 4 24.88 0.32 4.33
CA LYS A 4 23.76 -0.59 4.52
C LYS A 4 22.57 0.22 5.02
N LYS A 5 21.51 0.26 4.20
CA LYS A 5 20.26 0.93 4.56
C LYS A 5 19.61 0.18 5.73
N ARG A 6 19.08 0.92 6.70
CA ARG A 6 18.46 0.39 7.92
C ARG A 6 16.95 0.34 7.79
N CYS A 7 16.33 -0.50 8.61
CA CYS A 7 14.89 -0.60 8.74
C CYS A 7 14.30 0.77 9.12
N GLN A 8 13.24 1.17 8.43
CA GLN A 8 12.57 2.45 8.61
C GLN A 8 11.32 2.35 9.49
N SER A 9 11.11 1.23 10.19
CA SER A 9 10.03 1.12 11.17
C SER A 9 10.35 1.92 12.43
N ASN A 10 9.35 2.67 12.91
CA ASN A 10 9.44 3.51 14.11
C ASN A 10 10.61 4.52 14.10
N ILE A 11 11.01 5.05 12.93
CA ILE A 11 12.01 6.14 12.88
C ILE A 11 11.54 7.31 13.75
N GLY A 12 12.34 7.68 14.74
CA GLY A 12 12.04 8.77 15.67
C GLY A 12 11.20 8.38 16.90
N ASN A 13 10.90 7.08 17.07
CA ASN A 13 10.31 6.54 18.30
C ASN A 13 11.34 5.74 19.11
N ALA A 14 11.04 5.50 20.38
CA ALA A 14 11.90 4.71 21.26
C ALA A 14 12.08 3.24 20.79
N ASP A 15 11.10 2.72 20.05
CA ASP A 15 11.10 1.36 19.47
C ASP A 15 11.67 1.32 18.04
N GLN A 16 12.61 2.21 17.70
CA GLN A 16 13.20 2.23 16.37
C GLN A 16 13.94 0.91 16.07
N CYS A 17 13.56 0.25 14.97
CA CYS A 17 14.23 -0.98 14.56
C CYS A 17 15.62 -0.70 13.99
N ASN A 18 16.66 -1.23 14.63
CA ASN A 18 18.06 -1.05 14.20
C ASN A 18 18.56 -2.11 13.20
N SER A 19 17.65 -2.97 12.71
CA SER A 19 17.99 -4.07 11.80
C SER A 19 18.35 -3.55 10.39
N ALA A 20 19.16 -4.32 9.66
CA ALA A 20 19.47 -4.02 8.26
C ALA A 20 18.23 -4.24 7.38
N ALA A 21 17.98 -3.31 6.45
CA ALA A 21 16.92 -3.48 5.46
C ALA A 21 17.32 -4.50 4.38
N LEU A 22 16.33 -5.26 3.92
CA LEU A 22 16.52 -6.20 2.81
C LEU A 22 16.55 -5.42 1.48
N ARG A 23 17.59 -5.61 0.67
CA ARG A 23 17.78 -4.82 -0.57
C ARG A 23 16.76 -5.10 -1.69
N ILE A 24 16.19 -6.30 -1.72
CA ILE A 24 15.28 -6.73 -2.81
C ILE A 24 13.83 -6.78 -2.30
N VAL A 25 13.60 -7.41 -1.15
CA VAL A 25 12.26 -7.68 -0.60
C VAL A 25 11.88 -6.73 0.54
N GLY A 26 12.78 -5.82 0.92
CA GLY A 26 12.56 -4.90 2.03
C GLY A 26 11.82 -3.63 1.65
N GLU A 27 11.59 -3.36 0.37
CA GLU A 27 10.88 -2.15 -0.06
C GLU A 27 9.36 -2.39 -0.06
N CYS A 28 8.62 -1.58 0.71
CA CYS A 28 7.17 -1.65 0.72
C CYS A 28 6.60 -0.96 -0.53
N PRO A 29 5.69 -1.60 -1.30
CA PRO A 29 5.17 -1.03 -2.53
C PRO A 29 4.27 0.20 -2.31
N HIS A 30 3.73 0.38 -1.10
CA HIS A 30 2.81 1.48 -0.78
C HIS A 30 3.52 2.76 -0.32
N CYS A 31 4.56 2.63 0.50
CA CYS A 31 5.29 3.76 1.06
C CYS A 31 6.72 3.91 0.52
N ARG A 32 7.20 2.94 -0.28
CA ARG A 32 8.58 2.88 -0.82
C ARG A 32 9.67 3.01 0.25
N ALA A 33 9.32 2.75 1.50
CA ALA A 33 10.24 2.69 2.61
C ALA A 33 10.85 1.29 2.70
N GLN A 34 12.00 1.20 3.37
CA GLN A 34 12.82 0.00 3.43
C GLN A 34 12.80 -0.62 4.81
N PHE A 35 12.62 -1.93 4.86
CA PHE A 35 12.36 -2.68 6.07
C PHE A 35 13.21 -3.95 6.16
N CYS A 36 13.38 -4.45 7.38
CA CYS A 36 14.00 -5.74 7.65
C CYS A 36 13.01 -6.90 7.41
N GLY A 37 13.48 -8.15 7.51
CA GLY A 37 12.64 -9.33 7.31
C GLY A 37 11.40 -9.40 8.20
N ALA A 38 11.45 -8.83 9.41
CA ALA A 38 10.33 -8.78 10.35
C ALA A 38 9.31 -7.67 10.03
N HIS A 39 9.76 -6.53 9.51
CA HIS A 39 8.92 -5.35 9.26
C HIS A 39 8.52 -5.17 7.78
N ARG A 40 8.84 -6.12 6.90
CA ARG A 40 8.53 -6.04 5.46
C ARG A 40 7.03 -5.94 5.15
N LEU A 41 6.20 -6.47 6.04
CA LEU A 41 4.75 -6.50 5.89
C LEU A 41 4.14 -5.16 6.33
N PRO A 42 3.15 -4.63 5.58
CA PRO A 42 2.45 -3.38 5.91
C PRO A 42 1.88 -3.33 7.34
N GLU A 43 1.38 -4.49 7.82
CA GLU A 43 0.83 -4.67 9.16
C GLU A 43 1.89 -4.43 10.26
N HIS A 44 3.14 -4.83 10.01
CA HIS A 44 4.19 -4.79 11.02
C HIS A 44 4.85 -3.41 11.16
N HIS A 45 4.85 -2.59 10.11
CA HIS A 45 5.40 -1.23 10.17
C HIS A 45 4.31 -0.15 10.19
N ALA A 46 3.05 -0.54 10.42
CA ALA A 46 1.88 0.35 10.43
C ALA A 46 1.89 1.31 9.22
N CYS A 47 1.87 0.74 8.01
CA CYS A 47 2.00 1.52 6.78
C CYS A 47 0.92 2.60 6.66
N ARG A 48 1.30 3.88 6.79
CA ARG A 48 0.39 5.03 6.69
C ARG A 48 -0.37 5.11 5.36
N ASN A 49 0.19 4.59 4.28
CA ASN A 49 -0.42 4.64 2.94
C ASN A 49 -1.36 3.47 2.65
N LEU A 50 -1.61 2.56 3.61
CA LEU A 50 -2.58 1.47 3.42
C LEU A 50 -4.00 2.00 3.26
N GLU A 51 -4.39 2.97 4.08
CA GLU A 51 -5.73 3.57 4.06
C GLU A 51 -5.97 4.34 2.77
N ASP A 52 -5.02 5.16 2.35
CA ASP A 52 -5.07 5.89 1.07
C ASP A 52 -5.17 4.92 -0.12
N CYS A 53 -4.35 3.87 -0.13
CA CYS A 53 -4.37 2.86 -1.19
C CYS A 53 -5.73 2.12 -1.25
N ARG A 54 -6.33 1.83 -0.09
CA ARG A 54 -7.66 1.23 0.00
C ARG A 54 -8.74 2.17 -0.56
N GLN A 55 -8.68 3.46 -0.23
CA GLN A 55 -9.63 4.45 -0.73
C GLN A 55 -9.53 4.58 -2.26
N GLN A 56 -8.31 4.68 -2.79
CA GLN A 56 -8.06 4.72 -4.23
C GLN A 56 -8.57 3.47 -4.97
N ALA A 57 -8.37 2.28 -4.39
CA ALA A 57 -8.90 1.04 -4.95
C ALA A 57 -10.43 1.02 -4.94
N PHE A 58 -11.05 1.50 -3.86
CA PHE A 58 -12.50 1.62 -3.76
C PHE A 58 -13.07 2.57 -4.82
N GLU A 59 -12.50 3.75 -4.99
CA GLU A 59 -12.94 4.71 -6.02
C GLU A 59 -12.81 4.17 -7.43
N ARG A 60 -11.69 3.47 -7.73
CA ARG A 60 -11.51 2.80 -9.03
C ARG A 60 -12.56 1.73 -9.28
N ASN A 61 -12.85 0.90 -8.28
CA ASN A 61 -13.87 -0.14 -8.39
C ASN A 61 -15.26 0.47 -8.53
N LYS A 62 -15.56 1.53 -7.77
CA LYS A 62 -16.82 2.28 -7.88
C LYS A 62 -16.99 2.87 -9.28
N ASN A 63 -15.96 3.53 -9.82
CA ASN A 63 -16.02 4.10 -11.16
C ASN A 63 -16.20 3.05 -12.25
N LYS A 64 -15.54 1.89 -12.12
CA LYS A 64 -15.75 0.75 -13.03
C LYS A 64 -17.17 0.21 -12.93
N LEU A 65 -17.66 -0.03 -11.71
CA LEU A 65 -18.99 -0.55 -11.46
C LEU A 65 -20.10 0.37 -11.99
N GLU A 66 -19.93 1.69 -11.81
CA GLU A 66 -20.85 2.69 -12.37
C GLU A 66 -20.74 2.78 -13.90
N SER A 67 -19.55 2.59 -14.48
CA SER A 67 -19.34 2.60 -15.94
C SER A 67 -19.90 1.36 -16.63
N GLU A 68 -19.83 0.21 -15.95
CA GLU A 68 -20.33 -1.09 -16.41
C GLU A 68 -21.79 -1.32 -15.97
N ARG A 69 -22.38 -0.38 -15.23
CA ARG A 69 -23.78 -0.45 -14.81
C ARG A 69 -24.67 -0.47 -16.05
N THR A 70 -25.24 -1.64 -16.33
CA THR A 70 -26.22 -1.82 -17.40
C THR A 70 -27.43 -0.93 -17.13
N VAL A 71 -27.59 0.15 -17.89
CA VAL A 71 -28.84 0.91 -17.96
C VAL A 71 -29.83 0.08 -18.78
N ALA A 72 -30.95 -0.30 -18.16
CA ALA A 72 -32.02 -1.01 -18.86
C ALA A 72 -32.41 -0.20 -20.09
N SER A 73 -32.18 -0.75 -21.29
CA SER A 73 -32.64 -0.15 -22.54
C SER A 73 -34.15 0.01 -22.43
N LYS A 74 -34.63 1.27 -22.47
CA LYS A 74 -36.06 1.55 -22.57
C LYS A 74 -36.55 0.93 -23.88
N MET A 75 -37.08 -0.29 -23.84
CA MET A 75 -37.83 -0.83 -24.96
C MET A 75 -39.08 0.03 -25.10
N ALA A 76 -39.11 0.89 -26.12
CA ALA A 76 -40.32 1.56 -26.55
C ALA A 76 -41.26 0.47 -27.08
N THR A 77 -42.23 0.07 -26.28
CA THR A 77 -43.35 -0.76 -26.73
C THR A 77 -44.12 0.01 -27.79
N ALA A 78 -44.16 -0.58 -28.99
CA ALA A 78 -44.91 -0.13 -30.16
C ALA A 78 -46.43 -0.25 -29.95
#